data_AF-A0AAD3N0R0-F1
#
_entry.id   AF-A0AAD3N0R0-F1
#
_cell.length_a   1.000
_cell.length_b   1.000
_cell.length_c   1.000
_cell.angle_alpha   90.00
_cell.angle_beta   90.00
_cell.angle_gamma   90.00
#
_symmetry.space_group_name_H-M   'P 1'
#
loop_
_entity.id
_entity.type
_entity.pdbx_description
1 polymer ?
#
loop_
_entity_poly.entity_id
_entity_poly.type
_entity_poly.pdbx_seq_one_letter_code
_entity_poly.pdbx_strand_id
1 'polypeptide(L)'
;MKAAIACLFNTYPDGALTGRTCLQLYELHEPILHVRESDSAEESVVSCSATGRPAPTVTLTVTQPHLSHHNTVRVNNTNGTVTVTTTAELARFHDNSTEVGCAVRVLSVQKEVFLMIPELKQTSADGSDQKSGSDHRNYKVQASGTRPVFRDASPGTPPIYS
;
A
#
# COMPACT_ATOMS: atom_id res chain seq x y z
N MET A 1 1.21 17.38 9.98
CA MET A 1 1.58 18.57 10.79
C MET A 1 1.47 19.79 9.90
N LYS A 2 1.04 20.95 10.42
CA LYS A 2 1.03 22.22 9.68
C LYS A 2 2.06 23.14 10.31
N ALA A 3 2.98 23.65 9.52
CA ALA A 3 3.92 24.70 9.92
C ALA A 3 3.53 25.98 9.18
N ALA A 4 3.48 27.11 9.89
CA ALA A 4 3.19 28.40 9.28
C ALA A 4 4.37 29.33 9.53
N ILE A 5 4.92 29.91 8.46
CA ILE A 5 5.99 30.88 8.52
C ILE A 5 5.36 32.24 8.27
N ALA A 6 5.51 33.16 9.22
CA ALA A 6 5.08 34.54 9.07
C ALA A 6 6.25 35.37 8.56
N CYS A 7 5.99 36.17 7.53
CA CYS A 7 6.92 37.12 6.95
C CYS A 7 6.45 38.54 7.27
N LEU A 8 7.40 39.42 7.61
CA LEU A 8 7.18 40.86 7.77
C LEU A 8 8.05 41.58 6.75
N PHE A 9 7.45 42.39 5.90
CA PHE A 9 8.12 43.19 4.90
C PHE A 9 7.89 44.67 5.21
N ASN A 10 8.96 45.43 5.47
CA ASN A 10 8.86 46.87 5.66
C ASN A 10 9.14 47.56 4.32
N THR A 11 8.16 48.27 3.78
CA THR A 11 8.24 48.98 2.50
C THR A 11 7.97 50.46 2.73
N TYR A 12 8.84 51.36 2.26
CA TYR A 12 8.61 52.82 2.36
C TYR A 12 8.07 53.36 1.03
N PRO A 13 7.02 54.21 1.02
CA PRO A 13 6.30 54.78 2.16
C PRO A 13 5.17 53.90 2.71
N ASP A 14 4.92 52.72 2.12
CA ASP A 14 3.71 51.91 2.31
C ASP A 14 3.56 51.22 3.68
N GLY A 15 4.56 51.30 4.55
CA GLY A 15 4.56 50.70 5.89
C GLY A 15 4.90 49.20 5.89
N ALA A 16 4.46 48.51 6.94
CA ALA A 16 4.77 47.10 7.15
C ALA A 16 3.68 46.17 6.58
N LEU A 17 4.06 45.29 5.65
CA LEU A 17 3.22 44.24 5.08
C LEU A 17 3.52 42.91 5.78
N THR A 18 2.48 42.16 6.14
CA THR A 18 2.63 40.82 6.71
C THR A 18 2.13 39.76 5.74
N GLY A 19 2.93 38.70 5.55
CA GLY A 19 2.56 37.53 4.78
C GLY A 19 2.60 36.28 5.66
N ARG A 20 1.84 35.25 5.31
CA ARG A 20 1.93 33.92 5.92
C ARG A 20 2.00 32.86 4.84
N THR A 21 2.96 31.95 4.95
CA THR A 21 3.02 30.75 4.13
C THR A 21 2.85 29.52 5.01
N CYS A 22 2.05 28.55 4.55
CA CYS A 22 1.74 27.34 5.30
C CYS A 22 2.33 26.13 4.58
N LEU A 23 3.12 25.34 5.29
CA LEU A 23 3.67 24.06 4.85
C LEU A 23 2.94 22.92 5.54
N GLN A 24 2.58 21.88 4.77
CA GLN A 24 1.97 20.67 5.30
C GLN A 24 2.90 19.49 5.08
N LEU A 25 3.36 18.91 6.20
CA LEU A 25 4.26 17.76 6.18
C LEU A 25 3.46 16.47 6.26
N TYR A 26 3.82 15.56 5.36
CA TYR A 26 3.24 14.23 5.23
C TYR A 26 4.32 13.18 5.40
N GLU A 27 3.89 12.06 5.95
CA GLU A 27 4.74 10.92 6.23
C GLU A 27 4.04 9.69 5.67
N LEU A 28 4.75 8.89 4.89
CA LEU A 28 4.22 7.63 4.37
C LEU A 28 5.36 6.61 4.32
N HIS A 29 5.29 5.63 5.20
CA HIS A 29 6.22 4.51 5.21
C HIS A 29 5.94 3.57 4.04
N GLU A 30 6.93 2.72 3.73
CA GLU A 30 6.70 1.64 2.76
C GLU A 30 5.63 0.68 3.30
N PRO A 31 4.63 0.33 2.48
CA PRO A 31 3.61 -0.64 2.89
C PRO A 31 4.21 -2.04 3.00
N ILE A 32 3.64 -2.83 3.89
CA ILE A 32 4.02 -4.22 4.12
C ILE A 32 2.87 -5.08 3.64
N LEU A 33 3.12 -5.91 2.63
CA LEU A 33 2.18 -6.90 2.13
C LEU A 33 2.59 -8.29 2.60
N HIS A 34 1.66 -9.02 3.19
CA HIS A 34 1.86 -10.35 3.75
C HIS A 34 0.76 -11.30 3.26
N VAL A 35 1.14 -12.52 2.89
CA VAL A 35 0.21 -13.59 2.53
C VAL A 35 0.37 -14.73 3.52
N ARG A 36 -0.73 -15.11 4.15
CA ARG A 36 -0.81 -16.24 5.07
C ARG A 36 -1.79 -17.26 4.53
N GLU A 37 -1.54 -18.55 4.75
CA GLU A 37 -2.55 -19.58 4.49
C GLU A 37 -3.69 -19.46 5.49
N SER A 38 -4.92 -19.67 5.02
CA SER A 38 -6.09 -19.78 5.90
C SER A 38 -6.17 -21.17 6.52
N ASP A 39 -7.10 -21.36 7.47
CA ASP A 39 -7.41 -22.69 8.01
C ASP A 39 -8.03 -23.63 6.95
N SER A 40 -8.60 -23.05 5.88
CA SER A 40 -9.00 -23.77 4.68
C SER A 40 -7.81 -23.92 3.71
N ALA A 41 -7.60 -25.14 3.21
CA ALA A 41 -6.58 -25.42 2.21
C ALA A 41 -6.80 -24.67 0.89
N GLU A 42 -8.03 -24.23 0.62
CA GLU A 42 -8.41 -23.56 -0.63
C GLU A 42 -8.35 -22.03 -0.52
N GLU A 43 -8.04 -21.47 0.65
CA GLU A 43 -8.06 -20.02 0.88
C GLU A 43 -6.73 -19.51 1.44
N SER A 44 -6.46 -18.24 1.19
CA SER A 44 -5.30 -17.53 1.72
C SER A 44 -5.70 -16.14 2.18
N VAL A 45 -5.19 -15.72 3.33
CA VAL A 45 -5.40 -14.37 3.86
C VAL A 45 -4.28 -13.47 3.37
N VAL A 46 -4.64 -12.46 2.61
CA VAL A 46 -3.75 -11.35 2.23
C VAL A 46 -3.93 -10.22 3.24
N SER A 47 -2.83 -9.64 3.71
CA SER A 47 -2.81 -8.53 4.64
C SER A 47 -1.86 -7.45 4.14
N CYS A 48 -2.35 -6.23 3.96
CA CYS A 48 -1.52 -5.06 3.69
C CYS A 48 -1.59 -4.06 4.84
N SER A 49 -0.42 -3.66 5.35
CA SER A 49 -0.29 -2.70 6.43
C SER A 49 0.52 -1.49 5.98
N ALA A 50 0.04 -0.28 6.28
CA ALA A 50 0.72 0.96 5.93
C ALA A 50 0.60 1.99 7.03
N THR A 51 1.69 2.72 7.28
CA THR A 51 1.76 3.73 8.32
C THR A 51 2.04 5.10 7.71
N GLY A 52 1.19 6.06 8.02
CA GLY A 52 1.35 7.41 7.50
C GLY A 52 0.76 8.50 8.39
N ARG A 53 1.04 9.74 8.00
CA ARG A 53 0.45 10.95 8.59
C ARG A 53 0.09 11.92 7.46
N PRO A 54 -1.20 12.25 7.26
CA PRO A 54 -2.39 11.69 7.92
C PRO A 54 -2.62 10.20 7.59
N ALA A 55 -3.70 9.62 8.11
CA ALA A 55 -4.03 8.22 7.87
C ALA A 55 -4.01 7.87 6.37
N PRO A 56 -3.24 6.85 5.95
CA PRO A 56 -3.17 6.44 4.56
C PRO A 56 -4.47 5.75 4.12
N THR A 57 -4.81 5.89 2.85
CA THR A 57 -5.76 5.02 2.16
C THR A 57 -5.01 3.78 1.69
N VAL A 58 -5.56 2.60 1.92
CA VAL A 58 -5.00 1.31 1.49
C VAL A 58 -5.95 0.70 0.47
N THR A 59 -5.40 0.21 -0.63
CA THR A 59 -6.14 -0.43 -1.72
C THR A 59 -5.42 -1.72 -2.09
N LEU A 60 -6.11 -2.85 -1.91
CA LEU A 60 -5.64 -4.17 -2.35
C LEU A 60 -6.13 -4.41 -3.77
N THR A 61 -5.24 -4.84 -4.65
CA THR A 61 -5.54 -5.20 -6.04
C THR A 61 -5.13 -6.65 -6.27
N VAL A 62 -5.92 -7.38 -7.06
CA VAL A 62 -5.58 -8.74 -7.49
C VAL A 62 -5.89 -8.84 -8.97
N THR A 63 -5.00 -9.47 -9.73
CA THR A 63 -5.13 -9.65 -11.19
C THR A 63 -6.34 -10.50 -11.60
N GLN A 64 -6.92 -11.26 -10.67
CA GLN A 64 -8.12 -12.07 -10.83
C GLN A 64 -9.19 -11.65 -9.81
N PRO A 65 -10.49 -11.71 -10.14
CA PRO A 65 -11.56 -11.02 -9.39
C PRO A 65 -11.99 -11.69 -8.08
N HIS A 66 -11.15 -12.53 -7.46
CA HIS A 66 -11.55 -13.42 -6.36
C HIS A 66 -11.07 -12.95 -4.99
N LEU A 67 -11.20 -11.66 -4.72
CA LEU A 67 -11.10 -11.15 -3.34
C LEU A 67 -12.47 -11.25 -2.67
N SER A 68 -12.52 -11.91 -1.52
CA SER A 68 -13.72 -11.95 -0.68
C SER A 68 -13.81 -10.67 0.20
N HIS A 69 -14.61 -10.74 1.26
CA HIS A 69 -14.84 -9.65 2.21
C HIS A 69 -13.54 -8.98 2.70
N HIS A 70 -13.46 -7.65 2.52
CA HIS A 70 -12.35 -6.84 3.02
C HIS A 70 -12.62 -6.38 4.45
N ASN A 71 -11.66 -6.62 5.34
CA ASN A 71 -11.66 -6.03 6.67
C ASN A 71 -10.56 -4.96 6.77
N THR A 72 -10.87 -3.79 7.33
CA THR A 72 -9.91 -2.70 7.50
C THR A 72 -9.85 -2.26 8.95
N VAL A 73 -8.68 -2.38 9.55
CA VAL A 73 -8.40 -1.94 10.93
C VAL A 73 -7.50 -0.71 10.89
N ARG A 74 -7.76 0.24 11.80
CA ARG A 74 -6.97 1.46 11.95
C ARG A 74 -6.48 1.59 13.38
N VAL A 75 -5.20 1.87 13.54
CA VAL A 75 -4.55 2.04 14.84
C VAL A 75 -3.84 3.38 14.86
N ASN A 76 -4.13 4.19 15.88
CA ASN A 76 -3.42 5.44 16.13
C ASN A 76 -2.19 5.13 16.97
N ASN A 77 -1.01 5.49 16.46
CA ASN A 77 0.24 5.29 17.17
C ASN A 77 0.55 6.49 18.08
N THR A 78 1.29 6.23 19.17
CA THR A 78 1.73 7.27 20.12
C THR A 78 2.65 8.31 19.49
N ASN A 79 3.39 7.94 18.44
CA ASN A 79 4.19 8.88 17.65
C ASN A 79 3.33 9.83 16.80
N GLY A 80 2.01 9.65 16.74
CA GLY A 80 1.03 10.48 16.02
C GLY A 80 0.84 10.13 14.55
N THR A 81 1.41 9.02 14.08
CA THR A 81 1.06 8.40 12.79
C THR A 81 -0.18 7.51 12.97
N VAL A 82 -0.78 7.11 11.85
CA VAL A 82 -1.87 6.14 11.82
C VAL A 82 -1.44 4.96 10.96
N THR A 83 -1.57 3.76 11.50
CA THR A 83 -1.38 2.51 10.78
C THR A 83 -2.74 1.98 10.32
N VAL A 84 -2.86 1.70 9.03
CA VAL A 84 -4.04 1.10 8.42
C VAL A 84 -3.64 -0.27 7.91
N THR A 85 -4.36 -1.29 8.37
CA THR A 85 -4.19 -2.67 7.95
C THR A 85 -5.46 -3.14 7.26
N THR A 86 -5.36 -3.56 6.01
CA THR A 86 -6.46 -4.15 5.26
C THR A 86 -6.18 -5.62 5.03
N THR A 87 -7.12 -6.48 5.38
CA THR A 87 -7.04 -7.92 5.16
C THR A 87 -8.16 -8.36 4.22
N ALA A 88 -7.89 -9.38 3.41
CA ALA A 88 -8.85 -9.99 2.51
C ALA A 88 -8.55 -11.49 2.41
N GLU A 89 -9.58 -12.30 2.19
CA GLU A 89 -9.37 -13.70 1.82
C GLU A 89 -9.38 -13.80 0.30
N LEU A 90 -8.49 -14.64 -0.20
CA LEU A 90 -8.25 -14.90 -1.60
C LEU A 90 -8.37 -16.40 -1.80
N ALA A 91 -9.27 -16.81 -2.69
CA ALA A 91 -9.34 -18.20 -3.12
C ALA A 91 -8.03 -18.57 -3.83
N ARG A 92 -7.46 -19.72 -3.49
CA ARG A 92 -6.26 -20.24 -4.16
C ARG A 92 -6.64 -20.84 -5.51
N PHE A 93 -5.92 -20.43 -6.54
CA PHE A 93 -6.06 -20.99 -7.88
C PHE A 93 -5.07 -22.11 -8.10
N HIS A 94 -5.54 -23.21 -8.70
CA HIS A 94 -4.73 -24.38 -8.99
C HIS A 94 -3.86 -24.24 -10.24
N ASP A 95 -4.18 -23.32 -11.14
CA ASP A 95 -3.62 -23.32 -12.51
C ASP A 95 -3.01 -21.99 -12.98
N ASN A 96 -2.96 -20.94 -12.15
CA ASN A 96 -2.32 -19.67 -12.53
C ASN A 96 -1.68 -18.94 -11.34
N SER A 97 -0.45 -18.44 -11.53
CA SER A 97 0.19 -17.51 -10.60
C SER A 97 -0.64 -16.24 -10.43
N THR A 98 -0.99 -15.89 -9.20
CA THR A 98 -1.80 -14.70 -8.90
C THR A 98 -0.90 -13.55 -8.46
N GLU A 99 -1.00 -12.39 -9.15
CA GLU A 99 -0.38 -11.15 -8.69
C GLU A 99 -1.33 -10.42 -7.73
N VAL A 100 -0.81 -10.11 -6.54
CA VAL A 100 -1.47 -9.35 -5.49
C VAL A 100 -0.73 -8.05 -5.29
N GLY A 101 -1.41 -6.92 -5.50
CA GLY A 101 -0.90 -5.57 -5.26
C GLY A 101 -1.50 -4.95 -4.00
N CYS A 102 -0.73 -4.06 -3.40
CA CYS A 102 -1.21 -3.12 -2.41
C CYS A 102 -0.70 -1.72 -2.72
N ALA A 103 -1.63 -0.84 -3.09
CA ALA A 103 -1.39 0.57 -3.29
C ALA A 103 -1.81 1.34 -2.03
N VAL A 104 -0.95 2.25 -1.58
CA VAL A 104 -1.19 3.06 -0.40
C VAL A 104 -0.96 4.53 -0.71
N ARG A 105 -1.87 5.37 -0.23
CA ARG A 105 -1.92 6.78 -0.64
C ARG A 105 -2.09 7.69 0.56
N VAL A 106 -1.29 8.74 0.61
CA VAL A 106 -1.46 9.90 1.49
C VAL A 106 -1.51 11.13 0.60
N LEU A 107 -2.73 11.64 0.34
CA LEU A 107 -2.99 12.80 -0.51
C LEU A 107 -2.38 12.65 -1.91
N SER A 108 -1.26 13.32 -2.21
CA SER A 108 -0.60 13.23 -3.53
C SER A 108 0.53 12.19 -3.59
N VAL A 109 0.95 11.64 -2.45
CA VAL A 109 2.00 10.62 -2.37
C VAL A 109 1.36 9.25 -2.43
N GLN A 110 1.87 8.39 -3.31
CA GLN A 110 1.42 7.00 -3.46
C GLN A 110 2.63 6.07 -3.47
N LYS A 111 2.49 4.91 -2.84
CA LYS A 111 3.43 3.79 -2.90
C LYS A 111 2.66 2.53 -3.24
N GLU A 112 3.28 1.60 -3.93
CA GLU A 112 2.67 0.34 -4.30
C GLU A 112 3.67 -0.79 -4.14
N VAL A 113 3.19 -1.94 -3.69
CA VAL A 113 3.96 -3.18 -3.57
C VAL A 113 3.15 -4.32 -4.18
N PHE A 114 3.81 -5.27 -4.82
CA PHE A 114 3.17 -6.40 -5.46
C PHE A 114 3.91 -7.70 -5.14
N LEU A 115 3.17 -8.81 -5.11
CA LEU A 115 3.66 -10.15 -4.85
C LEU A 115 3.04 -11.15 -5.81
N MET A 116 3.84 -12.11 -6.26
CA MET A 116 3.37 -13.27 -7.01
C MET A 116 3.18 -14.42 -6.04
N ILE A 117 1.95 -14.94 -5.96
CA ILE A 117 1.66 -16.17 -5.21
C ILE A 117 1.87 -17.36 -6.17
N PRO A 118 2.86 -18.24 -5.91
CA PRO A 118 3.10 -19.41 -6.75
C PRO A 118 2.01 -20.46 -6.56
N GLU A 119 1.80 -21.28 -7.60
CA GLU A 119 0.84 -22.38 -7.62
C GLU A 119 1.15 -23.47 -6.58
N LEU A 120 0.10 -24.13 -6.09
CA LEU A 120 0.20 -25.41 -5.40
C LEU A 120 0.32 -26.52 -6.45
N LYS A 121 1.55 -26.98 -6.73
CA LYS A 121 1.73 -28.23 -7.49
C LYS A 121 1.17 -29.39 -6.66
N GLN A 122 0.03 -29.95 -7.05
CA GLN A 122 -0.39 -31.26 -6.57
C GLN A 122 0.55 -32.30 -7.19
N THR A 123 1.43 -32.90 -6.41
CA THR A 123 2.13 -34.12 -6.82
C THR A 123 1.11 -35.26 -6.85
N SER A 124 0.53 -35.50 -8.02
CA SER A 124 -0.17 -36.74 -8.34
C SER A 124 0.84 -37.80 -8.77
N ALA A 125 1.10 -38.80 -7.92
CA ALA A 125 1.41 -40.19 -8.32
C ALA A 125 1.60 -41.07 -7.08
N ASP A 126 0.64 -41.98 -6.89
CA ASP A 126 0.79 -43.40 -6.53
C ASP A 126 1.89 -43.85 -5.54
N GLY A 127 1.47 -44.32 -4.36
CA GLY A 127 2.18 -45.36 -3.60
C GLY A 127 3.18 -44.93 -2.51
N SER A 128 2.87 -45.37 -1.29
CA SER A 128 3.73 -45.60 -0.11
C SER A 128 3.93 -44.47 0.92
N ASP A 129 3.59 -44.84 2.16
CA ASP A 129 3.67 -44.06 3.40
C ASP A 129 5.05 -43.45 3.65
N GLN A 130 5.09 -42.15 3.95
CA GLN A 130 5.81 -41.60 5.11
C GLN A 130 5.59 -40.09 5.29
N LYS A 131 4.88 -39.76 6.38
CA LYS A 131 4.95 -38.54 7.20
C LYS A 131 5.04 -37.19 6.45
N SER A 132 3.86 -36.68 6.06
CA SER A 132 3.68 -35.31 5.57
C SER A 132 3.95 -34.29 6.69
N GLY A 133 5.16 -33.73 6.70
CA GLY A 133 5.45 -32.49 7.42
C GLY A 133 4.74 -31.33 6.72
N SER A 134 3.84 -30.66 7.43
CA SER A 134 3.16 -29.45 6.94
C SER A 134 4.17 -28.29 6.92
N ASP A 135 4.87 -28.10 5.80
CA ASP A 135 5.72 -26.93 5.60
C ASP A 135 4.86 -25.67 5.48
N HIS A 136 4.69 -24.98 6.61
CA HIS A 136 3.95 -23.72 6.72
C HIS A 136 4.74 -22.61 6.00
N ARG A 137 4.46 -22.38 4.71
CA ARG A 137 5.18 -21.38 3.90
C ARG A 137 4.65 -19.98 4.20
N ASN A 138 5.26 -19.31 5.19
CA ASN A 138 5.04 -17.88 5.42
C ASN A 138 5.84 -17.06 4.39
N TYR A 139 5.17 -16.54 3.36
CA TYR A 139 5.78 -15.58 2.43
C TYR A 139 5.79 -14.20 3.07
N LYS A 140 6.77 -13.94 3.95
CA LYS A 140 7.03 -12.59 4.46
C LYS A 140 7.95 -11.88 3.50
N VAL A 141 7.38 -11.20 2.51
CA VAL A 141 8.14 -10.41 1.56
C VAL A 141 8.01 -8.94 1.92
N GLN A 142 9.09 -8.36 2.45
CA GLN A 142 9.25 -6.92 2.55
C GLN A 142 10.02 -6.49 1.29
N ALA A 143 9.32 -6.28 0.19
CA ALA A 143 9.95 -5.95 -1.09
C ALA A 143 9.61 -4.53 -1.55
N SER A 144 10.68 -3.79 -1.83
CA SER A 144 10.72 -2.46 -2.43
C SER A 144 10.64 -2.61 -3.95
N GLY A 145 9.41 -2.60 -4.48
CA GLY A 145 9.13 -2.63 -5.92
C GLY A 145 8.26 -1.45 -6.30
N THR A 146 8.82 -0.24 -6.37
CA THR A 146 8.10 0.94 -6.84
C THR A 146 7.89 0.87 -8.35
N ARG A 147 6.68 0.54 -8.82
CA ARG A 147 6.28 0.97 -10.17
C ARG A 147 6.04 2.48 -10.09
N PRO A 148 6.78 3.32 -10.84
CA PRO A 148 6.48 4.74 -10.90
C PRO A 148 5.10 4.91 -11.52
N VAL A 149 4.15 5.43 -10.75
CA VAL A 149 2.86 5.88 -11.27
C VAL A 149 3.15 7.17 -12.04
N PHE A 150 3.39 7.05 -13.35
CA PHE A 150 3.32 8.20 -14.23
C PHE A 150 1.88 8.71 -14.18
N ARG A 151 1.69 9.91 -13.64
CA ARG A 151 0.46 10.67 -13.92
C ARG A 151 0.48 10.94 -15.41
N ASP A 152 -0.45 10.35 -16.14
CA ASP A 152 -0.76 10.81 -17.49
C ASP A 152 -1.01 12.32 -17.38
N ALA A 153 -0.12 13.10 -17.97
CA ALA A 153 -0.37 14.51 -18.18
C ALA A 153 -1.57 14.58 -19.11
N SER A 154 -2.69 15.15 -18.63
CA SER A 154 -3.82 15.43 -19.49
C SER A 154 -3.33 16.15 -20.75
N PRO A 155 -3.64 15.64 -21.96
CA PRO A 155 -3.24 16.31 -23.18
C PRO A 155 -4.02 17.63 -23.28
N GLY A 156 -3.36 18.79 -23.14
CA GLY A 156 -4.06 20.05 -23.42
C GLY A 156 -3.54 21.38 -22.88
N THR A 157 -2.47 21.46 -22.08
CA THR A 157 -1.96 22.79 -21.67
C THR A 157 -0.75 23.22 -22.53
N PRO A 158 -0.91 24.19 -23.45
CA PRO A 158 0.22 24.75 -24.18
C PRO A 158 1.10 25.60 -23.25
N PRO A 159 2.43 25.64 -23.48
CA PRO A 159 3.33 26.49 -22.69
C PRO A 159 3.10 27.97 -23.03
N ILE A 160 2.88 28.79 -22.01
CA ILE A 160 2.97 30.24 -22.12
C ILE A 160 4.46 30.59 -22.10
N TYR A 161 4.97 31.11 -23.22
CA TYR A 161 6.28 31.75 -23.27
C TYR A 161 6.13 33.20 -22.80
N SER A 162 6.88 33.56 -21.75
CA SER A 162 7.21 34.95 -21.39
C SER A 162 8.49 35.38 -22.09
#